data_AF-A0A3E3IUL9-F1
#
_entry.id   AF-A0A3E3IUL9-F1
#
_cell.length_a   1.000
_cell.length_b   1.000
_cell.length_c   1.000
_cell.angle_alpha   90.00
_cell.angle_beta   90.00
_cell.angle_gamma   90.00
#
_symmetry.space_group_name_H-M   'P 1'
#
loop_
_entity.id
_entity.type
_entity.pdbx_description
1 polymer ?
#
loop_
_entity_poly.entity_id
_entity_poly.type
_entity_poly.pdbx_seq_one_letter_code
_entity_poly.pdbx_strand_id
1 'polypeptide(L)'
;MKLNMKEKKILYAYACPSHHNTVTRLKWLTALTVDPEAKSQMLHLARKIETETEERWYEAFYHHLRMEMDEYRRIRRSLRALKANTDYEEELYEEAV
;
A
#
# COMPACT_ATOMS: atom_id res chain seq x y z
N MET A 1 5.61 13.57 -1.05
CA MET A 1 4.31 12.91 -0.92
C MET A 1 4.20 12.16 0.41
N LYS A 2 3.05 12.25 1.09
CA LYS A 2 2.76 11.48 2.32
C LYS A 2 1.73 10.39 2.01
N LEU A 3 2.05 9.13 2.34
CA LEU A 3 1.15 7.99 2.12
C LEU A 3 0.61 7.44 3.44
N ASN A 4 -0.68 7.13 3.47
CA ASN A 4 -1.29 6.36 4.54
C ASN A 4 -1.03 4.85 4.36
N MET A 5 -1.33 4.06 5.39
CA MET A 5 -0.99 2.63 5.36
C MET A 5 -1.75 1.82 4.31
N LYS A 6 -2.99 2.22 3.98
CA LYS A 6 -3.80 1.57 2.92
C LYS A 6 -3.20 1.84 1.55
N GLU A 7 -2.80 3.09 1.27
CA GLU A 7 -2.09 3.47 0.05
C GLU A 7 -0.76 2.71 -0.09
N LYS A 8 0.03 2.63 0.99
CA LYS A 8 1.30 1.87 0.99
C LYS A 8 1.08 0.38 0.69
N LYS A 9 0.03 -0.23 1.26
CA LYS A 9 -0.33 -1.64 0.96
C LYS A 9 -0.70 -1.84 -0.51
N ILE A 10 -1.49 -0.93 -1.09
CA ILE A 10 -1.88 -0.99 -2.51
C ILE A 10 -0.64 -0.86 -3.40
N LEU A 11 0.20 0.14 -3.16
CA LEU A 11 1.41 0.34 -3.94
C LEU A 11 2.39 -0.83 -3.78
N TYR A 12 2.54 -1.38 -2.57
CA TYR A 12 3.37 -2.56 -2.38
C TYR A 12 2.88 -3.78 -3.20
N ALA A 13 1.56 -3.92 -3.38
CA ALA A 13 0.98 -5.01 -4.16
C ALA A 13 1.08 -4.80 -5.68
N TYR A 14 0.92 -3.56 -6.16
CA TYR A 14 0.70 -3.31 -7.59
C TYR A 14 1.76 -2.43 -8.27
N ALA A 15 2.51 -1.62 -7.52
CA ALA A 15 3.52 -0.75 -8.10
C ALA A 15 4.73 -1.54 -8.64
N CYS A 16 5.48 -0.87 -9.51
CA CYS A 16 6.74 -1.36 -10.06
C CYS A 16 7.74 -0.20 -10.16
N PRO A 17 9.02 -0.44 -10.51
CA PRO A 17 10.03 0.62 -10.63
C PRO A 17 9.72 1.67 -11.71
N SER A 18 8.86 1.37 -12.69
CA SER A 18 8.41 2.33 -13.69
C SER A 18 7.23 3.16 -13.19
N HIS A 19 7.38 4.49 -13.22
CA HIS A 19 6.34 5.46 -12.84
C HIS A 19 5.11 5.32 -13.73
N HIS A 20 5.32 5.40 -15.05
CA HIS A 20 4.27 5.27 -16.05
C HIS A 20 3.47 3.97 -15.90
N ASN A 21 4.16 2.84 -15.73
CA ASN A 21 3.49 1.54 -15.58
C ASN A 21 2.68 1.45 -14.29
N THR A 22 3.17 2.05 -13.21
CA THR A 22 2.46 2.08 -11.93
C THR A 22 1.18 2.91 -12.04
N VAL A 23 1.26 4.12 -12.60
CA VAL A 23 0.10 4.98 -12.83
C VAL A 23 -0.93 4.28 -13.72
N THR A 24 -0.47 3.70 -14.84
CA THR A 24 -1.34 2.98 -15.79
C THR A 24 -2.03 1.79 -15.13
N ARG A 25 -1.29 0.99 -14.38
CA ARG A 25 -1.86 -0.16 -13.66
C ARG A 25 -2.88 0.25 -12.61
N LEU A 26 -2.63 1.33 -11.86
CA LEU A 26 -3.61 1.85 -10.90
C LEU A 26 -4.89 2.37 -11.59
N LYS A 27 -4.75 3.05 -12.74
CA LYS A 27 -5.89 3.48 -13.56
C LYS A 27 -6.70 2.28 -14.09
N TRP A 28 -6.03 1.22 -14.53
CA TRP A 28 -6.71 -0.01 -14.96
C TRP A 28 -7.42 -0.71 -13.82
N LEU A 29 -6.76 -0.87 -12.67
CA LEU A 29 -7.41 -1.46 -11.49
C LEU A 29 -8.64 -0.64 -11.08
N THR A 30 -8.56 0.70 -11.15
CA THR A 30 -9.70 1.59 -10.88
C THR A 30 -10.88 1.33 -11.83
N ALA A 31 -10.61 1.04 -13.11
CA ALA A 31 -11.65 0.71 -14.08
C ALA A 31 -12.30 -0.65 -13.80
N LEU A 32 -11.57 -1.58 -13.17
CA LEU A 32 -12.04 -2.92 -12.82
C LEU A 32 -12.73 -2.99 -11.45
N THR A 33 -12.51 -2.02 -10.57
CA THR A 33 -13.13 -1.98 -9.24
C THR A 33 -14.60 -1.60 -9.32
N VAL A 34 -15.47 -2.50 -8.83
CA VAL A 34 -16.92 -2.30 -8.76
C VAL A 34 -17.32 -1.44 -7.58
N ASP A 35 -16.67 -1.63 -6.42
CA ASP A 35 -16.96 -0.88 -5.21
C ASP A 35 -16.63 0.63 -5.39
N PRO A 36 -17.60 1.55 -5.21
CA PRO A 36 -17.39 2.98 -5.44
C PRO A 36 -16.31 3.60 -4.56
N GLU A 37 -16.21 3.16 -3.30
CA GLU A 37 -15.27 3.74 -2.35
C GLU A 37 -13.83 3.31 -2.69
N ALA A 38 -13.61 2.01 -2.90
CA ALA A 38 -12.33 1.47 -3.33
C ALA A 38 -11.91 2.05 -4.69
N LYS A 39 -12.86 2.24 -5.61
CA LYS A 39 -12.61 2.91 -6.89
C LYS A 39 -12.13 4.36 -6.68
N SER A 40 -12.80 5.13 -5.82
CA SER A 40 -12.40 6.50 -5.49
C SER A 40 -10.99 6.54 -4.89
N GLN A 41 -10.70 5.63 -3.95
CA GLN A 41 -9.39 5.52 -3.30
C GLN A 41 -8.27 5.18 -4.30
N MET A 42 -8.50 4.23 -5.21
CA MET A 42 -7.52 3.84 -6.24
C MET A 42 -7.30 4.95 -7.26
N LEU A 43 -8.36 5.65 -7.67
CA LEU A 43 -8.25 6.80 -8.56
C LEU A 43 -7.47 7.94 -7.90
N HIS A 44 -7.76 8.24 -6.63
CA HIS A 44 -7.06 9.27 -5.88
C HIS A 44 -5.57 8.94 -5.76
N LEU A 45 -5.24 7.68 -5.41
CA LEU A 45 -3.87 7.21 -5.34
C LEU A 45 -3.16 7.29 -6.70
N ALA A 46 -3.81 6.91 -7.79
CA ALA A 46 -3.24 7.02 -9.14
C ALA A 46 -2.86 8.47 -9.48
N ARG A 47 -3.77 9.42 -9.21
CA ARG A 47 -3.52 10.85 -9.42
C ARG A 47 -2.38 11.35 -8.54
N LYS A 48 -2.35 10.94 -7.28
CA LYS A 48 -1.31 11.32 -6.32
C LYS A 48 0.08 10.91 -6.78
N ILE A 49 0.24 9.68 -7.27
CA ILE A 49 1.51 9.19 -7.84
C ILE A 49 1.87 9.97 -9.10
N GLU A 50 0.90 10.25 -9.95
CA GLU A 50 1.09 10.99 -11.21
C GLU A 50 1.49 12.46 -10.98
N THR A 51 0.94 13.14 -9.96
CA THR A 51 1.15 14.58 -9.74
C THR A 51 2.21 14.91 -8.69
N GLU A 52 2.35 14.10 -7.63
CA GLU A 52 3.25 14.42 -6.52
C GLU A 52 4.62 13.72 -6.61
N THR A 53 4.80 12.81 -7.59
CA THR A 53 6.08 12.11 -7.78
C THR A 53 6.62 12.38 -9.17
N GLU A 54 7.69 13.16 -9.23
CA GLU A 54 8.44 13.35 -10.47
C GLU A 54 9.05 12.02 -10.93
N GLU A 55 9.03 11.78 -12.23
CA GLU A 55 9.52 10.53 -12.84
C GLU A 55 10.97 10.22 -12.46
N ARG A 56 11.81 11.26 -12.31
CA ARG A 56 13.21 11.14 -11.88
C ARG A 56 13.40 10.61 -10.47
N TRP A 57 12.46 10.87 -9.57
CA TRP A 57 12.54 10.47 -8.16
C TRP A 57 11.73 9.22 -7.84
N TYR A 58 10.91 8.77 -8.80
CA TYR A 58 9.98 7.68 -8.60
C TYR A 58 10.67 6.34 -8.28
N GLU A 59 11.78 6.03 -8.95
CA GLU A 59 12.52 4.79 -8.70
C GLU A 59 13.04 4.71 -7.26
N ALA A 60 13.67 5.79 -6.78
CA ALA A 60 14.13 5.89 -5.40
C ALA A 60 12.96 5.80 -4.40
N PHE A 61 11.84 6.46 -4.70
CA PHE A 61 10.59 6.34 -3.93
C PHE A 61 10.09 4.89 -3.85
N TYR A 62 10.05 4.19 -4.98
CA TYR A 62 9.59 2.80 -5.05
C TYR A 62 10.44 1.88 -4.19
N HIS A 63 11.77 2.02 -4.25
CA HIS A 63 12.67 1.22 -3.42
C HIS A 63 12.52 1.53 -1.93
N HIS A 64 12.35 2.81 -1.56
CA HIS A 64 12.10 3.19 -0.18
C HIS A 64 10.79 2.59 0.35
N LEU A 65 9.69 2.70 -0.42
CA LEU A 65 8.40 2.09 -0.09
C LEU A 65 8.53 0.58 0.10
N ARG A 66 9.29 -0.09 -0.78
CA ARG A 66 9.53 -1.53 -0.69
C ARG A 66 10.23 -1.91 0.60
N MET A 67 11.33 -1.24 0.93
CA MET A 67 12.08 -1.48 2.18
C MET A 67 11.20 -1.25 3.41
N GLU A 68 10.46 -0.13 3.46
CA GLU A 68 9.61 0.21 4.59
C GLU A 68 8.52 -0.86 4.83
N MET A 69 7.87 -1.31 3.76
CA MET A 69 6.79 -2.30 3.85
C MET A 69 7.30 -3.72 4.12
N ASP A 70 8.49 -4.07 3.64
CA ASP A 70 9.15 -5.34 3.95
C ASP A 70 9.49 -5.41 5.46
N GLU A 71 10.01 -4.32 6.02
CA GLU A 71 10.29 -4.24 7.45
C GLU A 71 9.02 -4.22 8.30
N TYR A 72 7.99 -3.45 7.89
CA TYR A 72 6.68 -3.51 8.54
C TYR A 72 6.12 -4.94 8.58
N ARG A 73 6.20 -5.67 7.46
CA ARG A 73 5.75 -7.07 7.39
C ARG A 73 6.58 -8.00 8.24
N ARG A 74 7.89 -7.76 8.37
CA ARG A 74 8.77 -8.51 9.26
C ARG A 74 8.37 -8.30 10.72
N ILE A 75 8.30 -7.05 11.17
CA ILE A 75 7.93 -6.70 12.54
C ILE A 75 6.53 -7.25 12.88
N ARG A 76 5.55 -7.08 11.98
CA ARG A 76 4.19 -7.58 12.21
C ARG A 76 4.14 -9.10 12.32
N ARG A 77 4.97 -9.83 11.58
CA ARG A 77 5.09 -11.29 11.71
C ARG A 77 5.72 -11.67 13.05
N SER A 78 6.81 -11.01 13.44
CA SER A 78 7.45 -11.23 14.74
C SER A 78 6.48 -10.95 15.90
N LEU A 79 5.72 -9.86 15.84
CA LEU A 79 4.73 -9.53 16.86
C LEU A 79 3.64 -10.60 16.98
N ARG A 80 3.15 -11.14 15.86
CA ARG A 80 2.17 -12.25 15.87
C ARG A 80 2.75 -13.51 16.49
N ALA A 81 4.00 -13.87 16.14
CA ALA A 81 4.68 -15.02 16.72
C ALA A 81 4.90 -14.86 18.23
N LEU A 82 5.27 -13.65 18.68
CA LEU A 82 5.37 -13.34 20.10
C LEU A 82 4.02 -13.48 20.80
N LYS A 83 2.95 -12.86 20.27
CA LYS A 83 1.60 -12.96 20.84
C LYS A 83 1.12 -14.41 20.96
N ALA A 84 1.33 -15.22 19.91
CA ALA A 84 0.97 -16.63 19.90
C ALA A 84 1.77 -17.47 20.92
N ASN A 85 3.00 -17.05 21.24
CA ASN A 85 3.83 -17.71 22.25
C ASN A 85 3.53 -17.24 23.68
N THR A 86 2.71 -16.19 23.87
CA THR A 86 2.44 -15.58 25.19
C THR A 86 1.01 -15.77 25.70
N ASP A 87 0.15 -16.56 25.05
CA ASP A 87 -1.27 -16.79 25.45
C ASP A 87 -2.02 -15.49 25.85
N TYR A 88 -1.72 -14.39 25.14
CA TYR A 88 -2.45 -13.14 25.29
C TYR A 88 -3.47 -13.08 24.15
N GLU A 89 -4.67 -13.60 24.41
CA GLU A 89 -5.86 -13.39 23.56
C GLU A 89 -6.26 -11.93 23.63
N GLU A 90 -5.55 -11.08 22.88
CA GLU A 90 -6.03 -9.75 22.56
C GLU A 90 -7.04 -9.93 21.43
N GLU A 91 -8.31 -10.12 21.84
CA GLU A 91 -9.48 -10.20 20.98
C GLU A 91 -9.32 -9.22 19.82
N LEU A 92 -9.36 -9.82 18.64
CA LEU A 92 -9.35 -9.18 17.34
C LEU A 92 -10.42 -8.08 17.37
N TYR A 93 -10.04 -6.82 17.60
CA TYR A 93 -10.93 -5.70 17.29
C TYR A 93 -11.25 -5.82 15.81
N GLU A 94 -12.43 -6.35 15.56
CA GLU A 94 -13.08 -6.37 14.28
C GLU A 94 -13.02 -4.95 13.73
N GLU A 95 -12.34 -4.79 12.59
CA GLU A 95 -12.57 -3.65 11.72
C GLU A 95 -13.98 -3.86 11.14
N ALA A 96 -14.99 -3.59 11.96
CA ALA A 96 -16.39 -3.61 11.63
C ALA A 96 -16.83 -2.18 11.24
N VAL A 97 -17.23 -2.08 9.96
CA VAL A 97 -18.02 -1.03 9.28
C VAL A 97 -17.30 0.29 8.99
#